data_AF-A0A6A4MAY5-F1
#
_entry.id   AF-A0A6A4MAY5-F1
#
_cell.length_a   1.000
_cell.length_b   1.000
_cell.length_c   1.000
_cell.angle_alpha   90.00
_cell.angle_beta   90.00
_cell.angle_gamma   90.00
#
_symmetry.space_group_name_H-M   'P 1'
#
loop_
_entity.id
_entity.type
_entity.pdbx_description
1 polymer ?
#
loop_
_entity_poly.entity_id
_entity_poly.type
_entity_poly.pdbx_seq_one_letter_code
_entity_poly.pdbx_strand_id
1 'polypeptide(L)'
;MGNCCNGGGGGTAVGGADFSPGGGPNDAVDYFLTSHGHHGLFSQIELSLSASNLHDRDALSKSDPMAVIYGKGRDGVLKEIGRTEVVLNSLNPKWIRKHTVAYHFEVVQTLLFRVYDVDSQWHDLDVKV
;
A
#
# COMPACT_ATOMS: atom_id res chain seq x y z
N MET A 1 39.02 47.17 22.46
CA MET A 1 38.01 48.06 21.84
C MET A 1 37.81 47.51 20.43
N GLY A 2 36.87 46.58 20.20
CA GLY A 2 35.44 46.82 20.25
C GLY A 2 35.01 47.50 18.95
N ASN A 3 34.51 46.73 17.97
CA ASN A 3 33.15 46.93 17.49
C ASN A 3 32.70 45.85 16.49
N CYS A 4 31.58 45.22 16.85
CA CYS A 4 30.72 44.42 16.01
C CYS A 4 29.83 45.36 15.18
N CYS A 5 29.65 45.08 13.88
CA CYS A 5 28.53 45.62 13.09
C CYS A 5 28.01 44.55 12.10
N ASN A 6 26.90 43.95 12.52
CA ASN A 6 25.69 43.47 11.83
C ASN A 6 25.56 43.54 10.29
N GLY A 7 24.95 42.50 9.71
CA GLY A 7 24.11 42.62 8.50
C GLY A 7 24.26 41.50 7.47
N GLY A 8 23.41 40.48 7.52
CA GLY A 8 23.30 39.49 6.44
C GLY A 8 22.20 38.47 6.71
N GLY A 9 20.95 38.83 6.42
CA GLY A 9 19.81 37.93 6.51
C GLY A 9 19.99 36.70 5.62
N GLY A 10 20.07 35.53 6.25
CA GLY A 10 19.89 34.24 5.58
C GLY A 10 18.41 33.88 5.67
N GLY A 11 17.70 34.03 4.56
CA GLY A 11 16.32 33.58 4.45
C GLY A 11 16.21 32.09 4.80
N THR A 12 15.27 31.77 5.67
CA THR A 12 14.83 30.40 5.91
C THR A 12 14.30 29.84 4.60
N ALA A 13 14.98 28.83 4.05
CA ALA A 13 14.44 28.05 2.95
C ALA A 13 13.19 27.34 3.48
N VAL A 14 12.06 27.58 2.81
CA VAL A 14 10.77 26.97 3.12
C VAL A 14 10.81 25.52 2.63
N GLY A 15 11.29 24.64 3.50
CA GLY A 15 11.34 23.19 3.30
C GLY A 15 11.63 22.56 4.65
N GLY A 16 10.56 22.23 5.39
CA GLY A 16 10.64 21.74 6.76
C GLY A 16 11.41 20.42 6.88
N ALA A 17 12.59 20.49 7.46
CA ALA A 17 13.13 19.42 8.29
C ALA A 17 13.32 20.04 9.68
N ASP A 18 12.65 19.46 10.66
CA ASP A 18 12.68 19.88 12.05
C ASP A 18 14.12 19.85 12.56
N PHE A 19 14.69 21.02 12.85
CA PHE A 19 16.10 21.18 13.21
C PHE A 19 16.27 20.79 14.69
N SER A 20 16.39 19.49 14.98
CA SER A 20 16.86 19.04 16.29
C SER A 20 18.38 19.27 16.36
N PRO A 21 18.90 20.09 17.30
CA PRO A 21 20.33 20.39 17.39
C PRO A 21 21.02 19.27 18.18
N GLY A 22 21.16 18.11 17.56
CA GLY A 22 21.86 16.95 18.12
C GLY A 22 23.04 16.57 17.25
N GLY A 23 24.00 17.50 17.10
CA GLY A 23 25.18 17.36 16.24
C GLY A 23 26.09 16.20 16.63
N GLY A 24 25.84 15.01 16.07
CA GLY A 24 26.70 13.85 16.18
C GLY A 24 27.83 13.89 15.16
N PRO A 25 28.98 13.25 15.41
CA PRO A 25 30.12 13.25 14.49
C PRO A 25 29.84 12.59 13.12
N ASN A 26 28.66 11.98 12.92
CA ASN A 26 28.32 11.19 11.74
C ASN A 26 27.12 11.75 10.95
N ASP A 27 26.59 12.92 11.31
CA ASP A 27 25.35 13.44 10.71
C ASP A 27 25.50 13.69 9.21
N ALA A 28 26.65 14.19 8.76
CA ALA A 28 26.92 14.40 7.33
C ALA A 28 26.89 13.09 6.52
N VAL A 29 27.33 11.98 7.13
CA VAL A 29 27.29 10.65 6.52
C VAL A 29 25.85 10.16 6.48
N ASP A 30 25.07 10.37 7.55
CA ASP A 30 23.66 9.99 7.61
C ASP A 30 22.80 10.76 6.59
N TYR A 31 23.02 12.07 6.43
CA TYR A 31 22.38 12.87 5.37
C TYR A 31 22.79 12.41 3.98
N PHE A 32 24.07 12.08 3.75
CA PHE A 32 24.52 11.56 2.47
C PHE A 32 23.85 10.22 2.14
N LEU A 33 23.83 9.28 3.08
CA LEU A 33 23.19 7.97 2.88
C LEU A 33 21.67 8.13 2.68
N THR A 34 21.01 8.96 3.49
CA THR A 34 19.56 9.20 3.38
C THR A 34 19.18 9.88 2.07
N SER A 35 19.91 10.93 1.65
CA SER A 35 19.66 11.64 0.39
C SER A 35 19.87 10.79 -0.86
N HIS A 36 20.72 9.77 -0.77
CA HIS A 36 20.97 8.83 -1.87
C HIS A 36 20.06 7.60 -1.83
N GLY A 37 19.00 7.61 -1.00
CA GLY A 37 17.99 6.55 -0.99
C GLY A 37 18.43 5.26 -0.31
N HIS A 38 19.32 5.35 0.69
CA HIS A 38 19.69 4.18 1.51
C HIS A 38 18.46 3.57 2.23
N HIS A 39 17.43 4.37 2.46
CA HIS A 39 16.07 3.89 2.65
C HIS A 39 15.39 3.82 1.29
N GLY A 40 14.93 2.63 0.89
CA GLY A 40 14.27 2.46 -0.41
C GLY A 40 13.21 3.54 -0.63
N LEU A 41 13.25 4.20 -1.79
CA LEU A 41 12.38 5.32 -2.15
C LEU A 41 10.95 4.84 -2.48
N PHE A 42 10.35 4.08 -1.59
CA PHE A 42 8.99 3.59 -1.69
C PHE A 42 8.28 3.75 -0.35
N SER A 43 6.98 3.98 -0.41
CA SER A 43 6.12 3.98 0.79
C SER A 43 5.30 2.71 0.81
N GLN A 44 5.02 2.15 1.98
CA GLN A 44 4.06 1.05 2.08
C GLN A 44 2.65 1.61 2.24
N ILE A 45 1.73 1.15 1.41
CA ILE A 45 0.31 1.49 1.50
C ILE A 45 -0.50 0.24 1.85
N GLU A 46 -1.60 0.43 2.56
CA GLU A 46 -2.50 -0.64 2.97
C GLU A 46 -3.83 -0.51 2.21
N LEU A 47 -4.19 -1.55 1.46
CA LEU A 47 -5.44 -1.60 0.72
C LEU A 47 -6.50 -2.33 1.54
N SER A 48 -7.64 -1.66 1.74
CA SER A 48 -8.85 -2.24 2.30
C SER A 48 -9.93 -2.29 1.23
N LEU A 49 -10.69 -3.38 1.18
CA LEU A 49 -11.64 -3.63 0.10
C LEU A 49 -13.06 -3.80 0.65
N SER A 50 -14.02 -3.34 -0.13
CA SER A 50 -15.45 -3.58 0.06
C SER A 50 -16.16 -3.53 -1.29
N ALA A 51 -17.23 -4.30 -1.44
CA ALA A 51 -18.11 -4.22 -2.60
C ALA A 51 -19.56 -3.99 -2.15
N SER A 52 -20.38 -3.49 -3.06
CA SER A 52 -21.81 -3.30 -2.85
C SER A 52 -22.58 -3.67 -4.11
N ASN A 53 -23.83 -4.10 -3.92
CA ASN A 53 -24.73 -4.51 -5.00
C ASN A 53 -24.11 -5.55 -5.94
N LEU A 54 -23.41 -6.54 -5.37
CA LEU A 54 -22.95 -7.68 -6.16
C LEU A 54 -24.15 -8.41 -6.75
N HIS A 55 -23.98 -8.91 -7.97
CA HIS A 55 -25.03 -9.66 -8.64
C HIS A 55 -25.18 -11.01 -7.94
N ASP A 56 -26.41 -11.32 -7.51
CA ASP A 56 -26.71 -12.60 -6.91
C ASP A 56 -26.58 -13.68 -7.98
N ARG A 57 -25.59 -14.56 -7.81
CA ARG A 57 -25.35 -15.66 -8.75
C ARG A 57 -25.92 -16.99 -8.26
N ASP A 58 -26.41 -17.03 -7.03
CA ASP A 58 -27.00 -18.20 -6.41
C ASP A 58 -28.53 -18.20 -6.53
N ALA A 59 -29.11 -19.37 -6.79
CA ALA A 59 -30.56 -19.53 -6.96
C ALA A 59 -31.31 -19.75 -5.63
N LEU A 60 -30.59 -20.20 -4.58
CA LEU A 60 -31.17 -20.61 -3.30
C LEU A 60 -30.49 -19.96 -2.07
N SER A 61 -29.37 -19.26 -2.27
CA SER A 61 -28.56 -18.56 -1.26
C SER A 61 -28.12 -17.20 -1.80
N LYS A 62 -27.41 -16.42 -0.99
CA LYS A 62 -26.69 -15.23 -1.47
C LYS A 62 -25.26 -15.64 -1.81
N SER A 63 -24.66 -14.95 -2.78
CA SER A 63 -23.24 -15.09 -3.10
C SER A 63 -22.28 -15.02 -1.90
N ASP A 64 -21.19 -15.77 -2.01
CA ASP A 64 -20.05 -15.89 -1.10
C ASP A 64 -18.81 -15.19 -1.73
N PRO A 65 -18.73 -13.85 -1.73
CA PRO A 65 -17.72 -13.12 -2.49
C PRO A 65 -16.29 -13.15 -1.90
N MET A 66 -15.32 -13.33 -2.81
CA MET A 66 -13.88 -13.23 -2.57
C MET A 66 -13.23 -12.30 -3.61
N ALA A 67 -12.40 -11.35 -3.17
CA ALA A 67 -11.63 -10.48 -4.06
C ALA A 67 -10.18 -10.96 -4.20
N VAL A 68 -9.67 -10.94 -5.44
CA VAL A 68 -8.28 -11.23 -5.77
C VAL A 68 -7.65 -10.02 -6.45
N ILE A 69 -6.48 -9.63 -5.94
CA ILE A 69 -5.71 -8.49 -6.42
C ILE A 69 -4.58 -9.02 -7.31
N TYR A 70 -4.48 -8.48 -8.52
CA TYR A 70 -3.40 -8.75 -9.46
C TYR A 70 -2.61 -7.47 -9.74
N GLY A 71 -1.30 -7.58 -9.81
CA GLY A 71 -0.43 -6.56 -10.38
C GLY A 71 -0.14 -6.88 -11.84
N LYS A 72 -0.28 -5.89 -12.73
CA LYS A 72 0.09 -6.05 -14.13
C LYS A 72 1.54 -5.59 -14.32
N GLY A 73 2.41 -6.52 -14.72
CA GLY A 73 3.80 -6.24 -15.07
C GLY A 73 3.92 -5.46 -16.39
N ARG A 74 5.13 -4.98 -16.69
CA ARG A 74 5.43 -4.28 -17.97
C ARG A 74 5.27 -5.19 -19.20
N ASP A 75 5.46 -6.48 -18.99
CA ASP A 75 5.21 -7.58 -19.93
C ASP A 75 3.70 -7.84 -20.16
N GLY A 76 2.83 -7.19 -19.38
CA GLY A 76 1.38 -7.36 -19.43
C GLY A 76 0.87 -8.59 -18.69
N VAL A 77 1.77 -9.38 -18.09
CA VAL A 77 1.40 -10.58 -17.31
C VAL A 77 0.78 -10.14 -15.99
N LEU A 78 -0.33 -10.78 -15.63
CA LEU A 78 -1.01 -10.58 -14.36
C LEU A 78 -0.37 -11.49 -13.30
N LYS A 79 0.23 -10.88 -12.29
CA LYS A 79 0.75 -11.59 -11.12
C LYS A 79 -0.21 -11.39 -9.95
N GLU A 80 -0.64 -12.48 -9.34
CA GLU A 80 -1.45 -12.42 -8.13
C GLU A 80 -0.63 -11.82 -6.97
N ILE A 81 -1.16 -10.77 -6.36
CA ILE A 81 -0.58 -10.11 -5.17
C ILE A 81 -1.16 -10.73 -3.90
N GLY A 82 -2.46 -11.02 -3.91
CA GLY A 82 -3.13 -11.66 -2.78
C GLY A 82 -4.63 -11.83 -2.99
N ARG A 83 -5.23 -12.62 -2.08
CA ARG A 83 -6.66 -12.88 -2.00
C ARG A 83 -7.20 -12.45 -0.65
N THR A 84 -8.39 -11.88 -0.63
CA THR A 84 -9.15 -11.66 0.60
C THR A 84 -9.74 -12.97 1.11
N GLU A 85 -10.31 -12.92 2.31
CA GLU A 85 -11.20 -13.97 2.78
C GLU A 85 -12.49 -14.05 1.93
N VAL A 86 -13.19 -15.17 2.06
CA VAL A 86 -14.55 -15.36 1.54
C VAL A 86 -15.53 -14.81 2.58
N VAL A 87 -16.43 -13.93 2.16
CA VAL A 87 -17.50 -13.42 3.03
C VAL A 87 -18.77 -14.19 2.70
N LEU A 88 -19.30 -14.94 3.66
CA LEU A 88 -20.47 -15.79 3.41
C LEU A 88 -21.77 -15.00 3.29
N ASN A 89 -22.63 -15.39 2.35
CA ASN A 89 -24.00 -14.92 2.16
C ASN A 89 -24.15 -13.38 2.14
N SER A 90 -23.30 -12.68 1.39
CA SER A 90 -23.30 -11.21 1.35
C SER A 90 -23.14 -10.64 -0.05
N LEU A 91 -24.12 -9.83 -0.47
CA LEU A 91 -24.03 -9.01 -1.69
C LEU A 91 -23.31 -7.67 -1.46
N ASN A 92 -22.97 -7.36 -0.20
CA ASN A 92 -22.25 -6.15 0.21
C ASN A 92 -21.07 -6.51 1.11
N PRO A 93 -20.09 -7.28 0.61
CA PRO A 93 -18.99 -7.75 1.43
C PRO A 93 -18.08 -6.59 1.85
N LYS A 94 -17.66 -6.65 3.11
CA LYS A 94 -16.55 -5.85 3.62
C LYS A 94 -15.46 -6.82 4.07
N TRP A 95 -14.36 -6.84 3.34
CA TRP A 95 -13.23 -7.69 3.68
C TRP A 95 -12.40 -7.03 4.78
N ILE A 96 -12.09 -7.80 5.80
CA ILE A 96 -11.26 -7.46 6.95
C ILE A 96 -9.79 -7.56 6.57
N ARG A 97 -9.41 -8.54 5.74
CA ARG A 97 -8.02 -8.70 5.33
C ARG A 97 -7.59 -7.52 4.50
N LYS A 98 -6.47 -6.93 4.91
CA LYS A 98 -5.84 -5.82 4.22
C LYS A 98 -4.59 -6.28 3.49
N HIS A 99 -4.28 -5.62 2.38
CA HIS A 99 -3.13 -5.97 1.54
C HIS A 99 -2.13 -4.83 1.50
N THR A 100 -0.92 -5.08 2.00
CA THR A 100 0.17 -4.12 1.95
C THR A 100 0.87 -4.18 0.60
N VAL A 101 1.01 -3.02 -0.05
CA VAL A 101 1.67 -2.88 -1.36
C VAL A 101 2.74 -1.79 -1.25
N ALA A 102 3.90 -2.02 -1.86
CA ALA A 102 4.93 -1.00 -2.01
C ALA A 102 4.51 -0.01 -3.11
N TYR A 103 4.39 1.26 -2.75
CA TYR A 103 4.06 2.37 -3.64
C TYR A 103 5.35 3.02 -4.17
N HIS A 104 5.45 3.08 -5.49
CA HIS A 104 6.54 3.71 -6.24
C HIS A 104 5.98 4.91 -7.00
N PHE A 105 6.38 6.12 -6.63
CA PHE A 105 5.82 7.36 -7.20
C PHE A 105 6.20 7.55 -8.68
N GLU A 106 7.29 6.92 -9.11
CA GLU A 106 7.89 7.03 -10.42
C GLU A 106 7.36 6.02 -11.44
N VAL A 107 6.51 5.07 -11.03
CA VAL A 107 5.99 4.00 -11.89
C VAL A 107 4.47 3.92 -11.84
N VAL A 108 3.84 3.75 -13.01
CA VAL A 108 2.41 3.39 -13.07
C VAL A 108 2.24 1.93 -12.63
N GLN A 109 1.72 1.73 -11.42
CA GLN A 109 1.44 0.42 -10.85
C GLN A 109 -0.01 0.01 -11.13
N THR A 110 -0.24 -0.66 -12.27
CA THR A 110 -1.59 -1.11 -12.64
C THR A 110 -2.03 -2.29 -11.77
N LEU A 111 -3.11 -2.10 -11.01
CA LEU A 111 -3.77 -3.14 -10.23
C LEU A 111 -5.08 -3.56 -10.90
N LEU A 112 -5.35 -4.86 -10.92
CA LEU A 112 -6.61 -5.44 -11.36
C LEU A 112 -7.26 -6.17 -10.20
N PHE A 113 -8.52 -5.83 -9.91
CA PHE A 113 -9.32 -6.48 -8.89
C PHE A 113 -10.34 -7.39 -9.58
N ARG A 114 -10.38 -8.66 -9.19
CA ARG A 114 -11.40 -9.61 -9.64
C ARG A 114 -12.17 -10.11 -8.43
N VAL A 115 -13.49 -9.98 -8.47
CA VAL A 115 -14.39 -10.54 -7.46
C VAL A 115 -14.96 -11.84 -7.99
N TYR A 116 -14.87 -12.89 -7.19
CA TYR A 116 -15.39 -14.21 -7.47
C TYR A 116 -16.48 -14.54 -6.48
N ASP A 117 -17.48 -15.27 -6.93
CA ASP A 117 -18.44 -15.94 -6.06
C ASP A 117 -17.89 -17.35 -5.78
N VAL A 118 -17.77 -17.74 -4.52
CA VAL A 118 -17.21 -19.02 -4.11
C VAL A 118 -18.37 -19.97 -3.77
N ASP A 119 -18.81 -20.76 -4.76
CA ASP A 119 -19.98 -21.62 -4.61
C ASP A 119 -19.91 -22.51 -3.36
N SER A 120 -21.03 -22.56 -2.61
CA SER A 120 -21.04 -23.12 -1.28
C SER A 120 -20.76 -24.63 -1.21
N GLN A 121 -20.93 -25.33 -2.34
CA GLN A 121 -20.67 -26.76 -2.52
C GLN A 121 -19.20 -27.17 -2.42
N TRP A 122 -18.26 -26.21 -2.37
CA TRP A 122 -16.82 -26.47 -2.27
C TRP A 122 -16.21 -26.10 -0.90
N HIS A 123 -17.02 -25.70 0.08
CA HIS A 123 -16.53 -25.41 1.44
C HIS A 123 -16.00 -26.65 2.18
N ASP A 124 -16.39 -27.86 1.76
CA ASP A 124 -16.11 -29.14 2.46
C ASP A 124 -14.97 -29.97 1.86
N LEU A 125 -14.23 -29.45 0.87
CA LEU A 125 -13.01 -30.14 0.45
C LEU A 125 -11.86 -29.74 1.36
N ASP A 126 -11.65 -30.56 2.39
CA ASP A 126 -10.39 -30.62 3.13
C ASP A 126 -9.24 -30.58 2.13
N VAL A 127 -8.49 -29.48 2.17
CA VAL A 127 -7.25 -29.35 1.42
C VAL A 127 -6.33 -30.44 1.93
N LYS A 128 -6.20 -31.51 1.15
CA LYS A 128 -5.41 -32.68 1.50
C LYS A 128 -3.96 -32.25 1.75
N VAL A 129 -3.51 -32.43 3.00
CA VAL A 129 -2.13 -32.26 3.48
C VAL A 129 -1.18 -33.21 2.75
#